data_AF-A0A925QL23-F1
#
_entry.id   AF-A0A925QL23-F1
#
_cell.length_a   1.000
_cell.length_b   1.000
_cell.length_c   1.000
_cell.angle_alpha   90.00
_cell.angle_beta   90.00
_cell.angle_gamma   90.00
#
_symmetry.space_group_name_H-M   'P 1'
#
loop_
_entity.id
_entity.type
_entity.pdbx_description
1 polymer ?
#
loop_
_entity_poly.entity_id
_entity_poly.type
_entity_poly.pdbx_seq_one_letter_code
_entity_poly.pdbx_strand_id
1 'polypeptide(L)'
;MGVALGGINLLALGAGNQNLLTLNGNTGFVGVGIDNPTQKLHVAGNILATGAISPSDKRFKEDIQTITDPIKKIRQINGVTYHYKTKEFPANGFNDKEQVGVIAQEVEAVLLQLVFTDEKGYKAVDYSKLVPLLIEGIREQQKQIEALQKEVNELKAGK
;
A
#
# COMPACT_ATOMS: atom_id res chain seq x y z
N MET A 1 13.02 28.41 16.66
CA MET A 1 12.04 27.33 16.92
C MET A 1 10.96 27.92 17.81
N GLY A 2 9.76 28.09 17.27
CA GLY A 2 8.61 28.56 18.05
C GLY A 2 7.66 27.40 18.28
N VAL A 3 7.14 27.28 19.50
CA VAL A 3 6.03 26.39 19.82
C VAL A 3 4.77 27.24 19.75
N ALA A 4 3.89 26.97 18.79
CA ALA A 4 2.60 27.63 18.70
C ALA A 4 1.55 26.76 19.42
N LEU A 5 1.01 27.25 20.54
CA LEU A 5 -0.18 26.71 21.18
C LEU A 5 -1.36 27.59 20.74
N GLY A 6 -1.93 27.30 19.58
CA GLY A 6 -3.24 27.85 19.20
C GLY A 6 -4.34 27.13 19.99
N GLY A 7 -5.56 27.69 20.08
CA GLY A 7 -6.72 27.10 20.77
C GLY A 7 -7.27 25.79 20.18
N ILE A 8 -6.41 25.01 19.54
CA ILE A 8 -6.58 23.71 18.91
C ILE A 8 -5.47 22.86 19.53
N ASN A 9 -5.75 21.65 20.04
CA ASN A 9 -4.70 20.75 20.57
C ASN A 9 -3.75 20.33 19.43
N LEU A 10 -2.83 21.21 19.06
CA LEU A 10 -1.93 21.08 17.94
C LEU A 10 -0.56 21.59 18.39
N LEU A 11 0.42 20.71 18.38
CA LEU A 11 1.82 21.08 18.58
C LEU A 11 2.53 20.92 17.23
N ALA A 12 3.00 22.02 16.67
CA ALA A 12 3.80 22.01 15.44
C ALA A 12 5.22 22.53 15.70
N LEU A 13 6.21 21.85 15.15
CA LEU A 13 7.59 22.31 15.05
C LEU A 13 7.83 22.73 13.60
N GLY A 14 8.14 24.01 13.39
CA GLY A 14 8.38 24.56 12.07
C GLY A 14 9.69 25.33 11.93
N ALA A 15 10.11 25.52 10.68
CA ALA A 15 11.17 26.42 10.27
C ALA A 15 10.62 27.34 9.17
N GLY A 16 10.45 28.63 9.47
CA GLY A 16 9.75 29.56 8.57
C GLY A 16 8.29 29.17 8.36
N ASN A 17 7.84 29.10 7.10
CA ASN A 17 6.48 28.71 6.73
C ASN A 17 6.29 27.20 6.54
N GLN A 18 7.24 26.37 6.96
CA GLN A 18 7.18 24.92 6.80
C GLN A 18 7.05 24.25 8.17
N ASN A 19 6.01 23.43 8.36
CA ASN A 19 5.93 22.54 9.51
C ASN A 19 6.72 21.27 9.23
N LEU A 20 7.71 21.01 10.07
CA LEU A 20 8.56 19.82 10.00
C LEU A 20 7.92 18.64 10.72
N LEU A 21 7.28 18.89 11.88
CA LEU A 21 6.60 17.89 12.67
C LEU A 21 5.30 18.47 13.22
N THR A 22 4.22 17.69 13.15
CA THR A 22 2.90 18.06 13.66
C THR A 22 2.37 16.97 14.57
N LEU A 23 1.95 17.31 15.78
CA LEU A 23 1.22 16.44 16.71
C LEU A 23 -0.19 16.99 16.89
N ASN A 24 -1.18 16.26 16.38
CA ASN A 24 -2.58 16.61 16.54
C ASN A 24 -3.14 15.87 17.76
N GLY A 25 -3.36 16.60 18.86
CA GLY A 25 -3.90 16.06 20.11
C GLY A 25 -5.40 15.78 20.10
N ASN A 26 -6.15 16.20 19.07
CA ASN A 26 -7.55 15.79 18.90
C ASN A 26 -7.65 14.37 18.32
N THR A 27 -6.75 13.99 17.42
CA THR A 27 -6.75 12.66 16.75
C THR A 27 -5.66 11.72 17.28
N GLY A 28 -4.67 12.26 17.99
CA GLY A 28 -3.44 11.57 18.36
C GLY A 28 -2.58 11.22 17.15
N PHE A 29 -2.64 12.01 16.07
CA PHE A 29 -1.91 11.75 14.82
C PHE A 29 -0.60 12.52 14.78
N VAL A 30 0.40 11.91 14.13
CA VAL A 30 1.73 12.49 13.92
C VAL A 30 1.95 12.72 12.43
N GLY A 31 2.24 13.96 12.06
CA GLY A 31 2.62 14.37 10.71
C GLY A 31 4.11 14.71 10.63
N VAL A 32 4.83 14.20 9.64
CA VAL A 32 6.21 14.61 9.32
C VAL A 32 6.19 15.30 7.96
N GLY A 33 6.53 16.59 7.94
CA GLY A 33 6.43 17.44 6.73
C GLY A 33 4.99 17.71 6.28
N ILE A 34 4.00 17.54 7.16
CA ILE A 34 2.58 17.71 6.84
C ILE A 34 1.78 18.27 8.01
N ASP A 35 0.86 19.20 7.71
CA ASP A 35 0.09 19.96 8.71
C ASP A 35 -1.13 19.19 9.21
N ASN A 36 -1.77 18.45 8.32
CA ASN A 36 -3.03 17.76 8.58
C ASN A 36 -2.83 16.27 8.30
N PRO A 37 -2.18 15.53 9.21
CA PRO A 37 -2.04 14.08 9.05
C PRO A 37 -3.43 13.44 9.00
N THR A 38 -3.60 12.46 8.11
CA THR A 38 -4.86 11.72 7.92
C THR A 38 -4.76 10.31 8.50
N GLN A 39 -3.61 9.96 9.07
CA GLN A 39 -3.26 8.66 9.63
C GLN A 39 -2.50 8.84 10.94
N LYS A 40 -2.43 7.78 11.76
CA LYS A 40 -1.65 7.78 13.02
C LYS A 40 -0.21 8.27 12.81
N LEU A 41 0.39 7.88 11.69
CA LEU A 41 1.63 8.44 11.17
C LEU A 41 1.44 8.78 9.69
N HIS A 42 1.59 10.05 9.32
CA HIS A 42 1.56 10.52 7.93
C HIS A 42 2.88 11.24 7.63
N VAL A 43 3.63 10.76 6.65
CA VAL A 43 4.90 11.36 6.21
C VAL A 43 4.73 11.89 4.79
N ALA A 44 5.01 13.17 4.59
CA ALA A 44 5.17 13.73 3.26
C ALA A 44 6.58 13.40 2.75
N GLY A 45 6.67 12.49 1.78
CA GLY A 45 7.93 12.00 1.22
C GLY A 45 8.28 10.58 1.65
N ASN A 46 9.58 10.25 1.60
CA ASN A 46 10.06 8.88 1.78
C ASN A 46 10.15 8.48 3.26
N ILE A 47 9.87 7.20 3.53
CA ILE A 47 10.16 6.55 4.81
C ILE A 47 11.31 5.56 4.57
N LEU A 48 12.45 5.79 5.21
CA LEU A 48 13.53 4.81 5.27
C LEU A 48 13.44 4.05 6.61
N ALA A 49 13.01 2.80 6.55
CA ALA A 49 12.96 1.91 7.70
C ALA A 49 13.91 0.73 7.47
N THR A 50 14.71 0.38 8.47
CA THR A 50 15.60 -0.80 8.42
C THR A 50 14.84 -2.13 8.53
N GLY A 51 13.60 -2.08 9.01
CA GLY A 51 12.68 -3.21 9.06
C GLY A 51 11.28 -2.77 9.45
N ALA A 52 10.29 -3.57 9.06
CA ALA A 52 8.89 -3.42 9.47
C ALA A 52 8.36 -4.81 9.87
N ILE A 53 7.82 -4.91 11.07
CA ILE A 53 7.24 -6.15 11.60
C ILE A 53 5.76 -5.90 11.85
N SER A 54 4.91 -6.67 11.17
CA SER A 54 3.46 -6.64 11.37
C SER A 54 3.01 -7.88 12.15
N PRO A 55 2.19 -7.73 13.21
CA PRO A 55 1.62 -8.86 13.92
C PRO A 55 0.84 -9.79 12.96
N SER A 56 1.12 -11.09 13.00
CA SER A 56 0.51 -12.08 12.08
C SER A 56 0.21 -13.43 12.75
N ASP A 57 0.28 -13.48 14.08
CA ASP A 57 -0.03 -14.67 14.88
C ASP A 57 -1.48 -15.13 14.62
N LYS A 58 -1.70 -16.45 14.55
CA LYS A 58 -3.03 -17.04 14.32
C LYS A 58 -4.04 -16.59 15.38
N ARG A 59 -3.61 -16.34 16.62
CA ARG A 59 -4.48 -15.89 17.73
C ARG A 59 -5.01 -14.47 17.56
N PHE A 60 -4.39 -13.67 16.69
CA PHE A 60 -4.85 -12.32 16.35
C PHE A 60 -5.77 -12.30 15.13
N LYS A 61 -6.19 -13.47 14.63
CA LYS A 61 -6.98 -13.62 13.40
C LYS A 61 -8.21 -14.49 13.66
N GLU A 62 -9.32 -14.06 13.09
CA GLU A 62 -10.57 -14.81 13.01
C GLU A 62 -10.97 -14.94 11.54
N ASP A 63 -11.94 -15.83 11.23
CA ASP A 63 -12.49 -16.03 9.89
C ASP A 63 -11.43 -16.22 8.78
N ILE A 64 -10.40 -17.03 9.08
CA ILE A 64 -9.27 -17.25 8.17
C ILE A 64 -9.74 -18.05 6.94
N GLN A 65 -9.70 -17.39 5.77
CA GLN A 65 -10.01 -17.98 4.48
C GLN A 65 -8.83 -17.86 3.51
N THR A 66 -8.63 -18.89 2.69
CA THR A 66 -7.66 -18.85 1.58
C THR A 66 -8.16 -17.91 0.48
N ILE A 67 -7.27 -17.15 -0.15
CA ILE A 67 -7.62 -16.28 -1.27
C ILE A 67 -8.06 -17.14 -2.46
N THR A 68 -9.31 -16.99 -2.87
CA THR A 68 -9.89 -17.66 -4.03
C THR A 68 -9.60 -16.91 -5.33
N ASP A 69 -9.60 -17.64 -6.45
CA ASP A 69 -9.34 -17.13 -7.81
C ASP A 69 -8.14 -16.17 -7.92
N PRO A 70 -6.97 -16.48 -7.31
CA PRO A 70 -5.87 -15.54 -7.23
C PRO A 70 -5.35 -15.15 -8.61
N ILE A 71 -5.30 -16.06 -9.60
CA ILE A 71 -4.87 -15.71 -10.95
C ILE A 71 -5.86 -14.77 -11.65
N LYS A 72 -7.16 -14.97 -11.47
CA LYS A 72 -8.18 -14.05 -12.01
C LYS A 72 -8.05 -12.65 -11.41
N LYS A 73 -7.74 -12.54 -10.12
CA LYS A 73 -7.51 -11.25 -9.44
C LYS A 73 -6.23 -10.58 -9.92
N ILE A 74 -5.12 -11.32 -9.99
CA ILE A 74 -3.83 -10.81 -10.48
C ILE A 74 -3.95 -10.26 -11.90
N ARG A 75 -4.68 -10.94 -12.79
CA ARG A 75 -4.88 -10.52 -14.18
C ARG A 75 -5.65 -9.19 -14.35
N GLN A 76 -6.29 -8.70 -13.30
CA GLN A 76 -7.01 -7.41 -13.31
C GLN A 76 -6.15 -6.24 -12.81
N ILE A 77 -4.94 -6.52 -12.30
CA ILE A 77 -4.00 -5.51 -11.80
C ILE A 77 -2.86 -5.37 -12.81
N ASN A 78 -2.62 -4.15 -13.28
CA ASN A 78 -1.50 -3.83 -14.17
C ASN A 78 -0.30 -3.30 -13.37
N GLY A 79 0.88 -3.85 -13.67
CA GLY A 79 2.14 -3.21 -13.31
C GLY A 79 2.40 -2.04 -14.27
N VAL A 80 2.61 -0.85 -13.73
CA VAL A 80 2.77 0.39 -14.50
C VAL A 80 4.04 1.14 -14.09
N THR A 81 4.58 1.92 -15.02
CA THR A 81 5.54 2.99 -14.70
C THR A 81 4.83 4.34 -14.79
N TYR A 82 5.24 5.29 -13.94
CA TYR A 82 4.60 6.61 -13.87
C TYR A 82 5.54 7.66 -13.28
N HIS A 83 5.19 8.92 -13.47
CA HIS A 83 5.78 10.05 -12.75
C HIS A 83 4.71 10.71 -11.89
N TYR A 84 5.07 11.12 -10.68
CA TYR A 84 4.16 11.90 -9.86
C TYR A 84 3.94 13.29 -10.46
N LYS A 85 2.73 13.80 -10.30
CA LYS A 85 2.35 15.18 -10.66
C LYS A 85 2.86 16.18 -9.61
N THR A 86 4.18 16.31 -9.47
CA THR A 86 4.84 17.11 -8.42
C THR A 86 4.42 18.60 -8.45
N LYS A 87 4.13 19.15 -9.63
CA LYS A 87 3.65 20.53 -9.80
C LYS A 87 2.21 20.74 -9.34
N GLU A 88 1.34 19.75 -9.53
CA GLU A 88 -0.06 19.81 -9.12
C GLU A 88 -0.22 19.51 -7.62
N PHE A 89 0.67 18.70 -7.04
CA PHE A 89 0.63 18.25 -5.65
C PHE A 89 1.95 18.51 -4.90
N PRO A 90 2.38 19.78 -4.76
CA PRO A 90 3.69 20.11 -4.18
C PRO A 90 3.79 19.78 -2.68
N ALA A 91 2.66 19.75 -1.97
CA ALA A 91 2.61 19.48 -0.53
C ALA A 91 2.82 17.99 -0.16
N ASN A 92 2.77 17.08 -1.14
CA ASN A 92 2.86 15.64 -0.89
C ASN A 92 4.30 15.12 -0.77
N GLY A 93 5.30 15.95 -1.09
CA GLY A 93 6.71 15.54 -1.04
C GLY A 93 7.07 14.47 -2.08
N PHE A 94 6.32 14.38 -3.19
CA PHE A 94 6.62 13.45 -4.25
C PHE A 94 7.95 13.77 -4.93
N ASN A 95 8.72 12.72 -5.24
CA ASN A 95 9.92 12.85 -6.06
C ASN A 95 9.55 12.89 -7.56
N ASP A 96 10.44 13.45 -8.38
CA ASP A 96 10.26 13.65 -9.82
C ASP A 96 10.82 12.50 -10.69
N LYS A 97 11.31 11.43 -10.07
CA LYS A 97 11.84 10.27 -10.79
C LYS A 97 10.71 9.38 -11.27
N GLU A 98 10.99 8.61 -12.32
CA GLU A 98 10.11 7.53 -12.73
C GLU A 98 9.93 6.52 -11.60
N GLN A 99 8.68 6.12 -11.37
CA GLN A 99 8.26 5.16 -10.38
C GLN A 99 7.71 3.92 -11.07
N VAL A 100 7.72 2.79 -10.34
CA VAL A 100 7.05 1.55 -10.74
C VAL A 100 6.04 1.20 -9.66
N GLY A 101 4.85 0.75 -10.06
CA GLY A 101 3.82 0.37 -9.10
C GLY A 101 2.57 -0.15 -9.76
N VAL A 102 1.44 0.03 -9.06
CA VAL A 102 0.10 -0.37 -9.49
C VAL A 102 -0.87 0.79 -9.35
N ILE A 103 -2.00 0.73 -10.07
CA ILE A 103 -3.09 1.69 -9.91
C ILE A 103 -3.99 1.25 -8.75
N ALA A 104 -4.16 2.11 -7.75
CA ALA A 104 -4.91 1.77 -6.54
C ALA A 104 -6.37 1.35 -6.82
N GLN A 105 -7.00 1.95 -7.83
CA GLN A 105 -8.37 1.65 -8.23
C GLN A 105 -8.51 0.25 -8.84
N GLU A 106 -7.48 -0.24 -9.55
CA GLU A 106 -7.47 -1.63 -10.06
C GLU A 106 -7.34 -2.63 -8.91
N VAL A 107 -6.48 -2.32 -7.93
CA VAL A 107 -6.34 -3.14 -6.72
C VAL A 107 -7.63 -3.15 -5.91
N GLU A 108 -8.30 -2.00 -5.78
CA GLU A 108 -9.56 -1.86 -5.04
C GLU A 108 -10.66 -2.77 -5.61
N ALA A 109 -10.75 -2.89 -6.94
CA ALA A 109 -11.75 -3.71 -7.60
C ALA A 109 -11.62 -5.21 -7.28
N VAL A 110 -10.44 -5.68 -6.86
CA VAL A 110 -10.19 -7.10 -6.59
C VAL A 110 -9.90 -7.42 -5.12
N LEU A 111 -9.29 -6.48 -4.40
CA LEU A 111 -8.86 -6.61 -3.01
C LEU A 111 -8.93 -5.24 -2.31
N LEU A 112 -10.15 -4.76 -2.07
CA LEU A 112 -10.41 -3.47 -1.42
C LEU A 112 -9.63 -3.29 -0.10
N GLN A 113 -9.39 -4.36 0.65
CA GLN A 113 -8.69 -4.32 1.94
C GLN A 113 -7.20 -3.97 1.86
N LEU A 114 -6.63 -3.93 0.65
CA LEU A 114 -5.26 -3.46 0.38
C LEU A 114 -5.21 -1.95 0.09
N VAL A 115 -6.37 -1.31 -0.09
CA VAL A 115 -6.46 0.08 -0.52
C VAL A 115 -6.96 0.93 0.63
N PHE A 116 -6.15 1.91 0.99
CA PHE A 116 -6.57 2.99 1.87
C PHE A 116 -7.14 4.12 1.02
N THR A 117 -8.27 4.70 1.43
CA THR A 117 -8.83 5.92 0.83
C THR A 117 -8.89 7.01 1.90
N ASP A 118 -8.27 8.16 1.64
CA ASP A 118 -8.32 9.30 2.56
C ASP A 118 -9.65 10.06 2.48
N GLU A 119 -9.82 11.06 3.36
CA GLU A 119 -11.03 11.89 3.42
C GLU A 119 -11.30 12.69 2.13
N LYS A 120 -10.28 12.86 1.27
CA LYS A 120 -10.39 13.55 -0.02
C LYS A 120 -10.63 12.59 -1.19
N GLY A 121 -10.68 11.28 -0.93
CA GLY A 121 -10.85 10.25 -1.94
C GLY A 121 -9.56 9.80 -2.62
N TYR A 122 -8.38 10.28 -2.18
CA TYR A 122 -7.10 9.79 -2.69
C TYR A 122 -6.81 8.41 -2.13
N LYS A 123 -6.26 7.56 -2.99
CA LYS A 123 -6.06 6.14 -2.69
C LYS A 123 -4.58 5.79 -2.59
N ALA A 124 -4.24 4.94 -1.64
CA ALA A 124 -2.90 4.39 -1.43
C ALA A 124 -2.98 2.86 -1.29
N VAL A 125 -1.92 2.15 -1.70
CA VAL A 125 -1.87 0.68 -1.69
C VAL A 125 -0.88 0.19 -0.64
N ASP A 126 -1.31 -0.79 0.16
CA ASP A 126 -0.41 -1.59 1.00
C ASP A 126 0.26 -2.67 0.14
N TYR A 127 1.42 -2.33 -0.43
CA TYR A 127 2.18 -3.23 -1.31
C TYR A 127 2.57 -4.54 -0.64
N SER A 128 2.88 -4.53 0.67
CA SER A 128 3.26 -5.75 1.39
C SER A 128 2.12 -6.77 1.44
N LYS A 129 0.87 -6.30 1.43
CA LYS A 129 -0.32 -7.16 1.41
C LYS A 129 -0.69 -7.69 0.02
N LEU A 130 0.01 -7.31 -1.05
CA LEU A 130 -0.09 -8.00 -2.34
C LEU A 130 0.58 -9.38 -2.30
N VAL A 131 1.58 -9.59 -1.43
CA VAL A 131 2.36 -10.83 -1.36
C VAL A 131 1.50 -12.08 -1.12
N PRO A 132 0.53 -12.11 -0.18
CA PRO A 132 -0.39 -13.25 -0.03
C PRO A 132 -1.17 -13.60 -1.30
N LEU A 133 -1.62 -12.60 -2.08
CA LEU A 133 -2.29 -12.85 -3.36
C LEU A 133 -1.33 -13.53 -4.34
N LEU A 134 -0.10 -13.04 -4.43
CA LEU A 134 0.93 -13.61 -5.30
C LEU A 134 1.30 -15.04 -4.90
N ILE A 135 1.36 -15.35 -3.60
CA ILE A 135 1.61 -16.71 -3.09
C ILE A 135 0.52 -17.67 -3.59
N GLU A 136 -0.75 -17.31 -3.45
CA GLU A 136 -1.85 -18.15 -3.95
C GLU A 136 -1.86 -18.22 -5.48
N GLY A 137 -1.47 -17.14 -6.17
CA GLY A 137 -1.32 -17.13 -7.63
C GLY A 137 -0.27 -18.12 -8.11
N ILE A 138 0.91 -18.13 -7.49
CA ILE A 138 1.99 -19.09 -7.80
C ILE A 138 1.53 -20.51 -7.50
N ARG A 139 0.80 -20.74 -6.40
CA ARG A 139 0.28 -22.07 -6.06
C ARG A 139 -0.75 -22.55 -7.07
N GLU A 140 -1.63 -21.67 -7.55
CA GLU A 140 -2.60 -22.00 -8.60
C GLU A 140 -1.91 -22.28 -9.94
N GLN A 141 -0.94 -21.45 -10.33
CA GLN A 141 -0.10 -21.70 -11.51
C GLN A 141 0.62 -23.04 -11.44
N GLN A 142 1.19 -23.40 -10.28
CA GLN A 142 1.88 -24.67 -10.10
C GLN A 142 0.94 -25.86 -10.31
N LYS A 143 -0.30 -25.80 -9.82
CA LYS A 143 -1.33 -26.83 -10.07
C LYS A 143 -1.66 -26.96 -11.55
N GLN A 144 -1.79 -25.84 -12.27
CA GLN A 144 -2.06 -25.84 -13.71
C GLN A 144 -0.89 -26.47 -14.49
N ILE A 145 0.35 -26.15 -14.13
CA ILE A 145 1.56 -26.72 -14.74
C ILE A 145 1.62 -28.25 -14.55
N GLU A 146 1.36 -28.73 -13.34
CA GLU A 146 1.36 -30.17 -13.03
C GLU A 146 0.27 -30.92 -13.81
N ALA A 147 -0.93 -30.34 -13.92
CA ALA A 147 -2.01 -30.91 -14.71
C ALA A 147 -1.65 -31.00 -16.20
N LEU A 148 -1.12 -29.93 -16.77
CA LEU A 148 -0.68 -29.88 -18.18
C LEU A 148 0.47 -30.85 -18.44
N GLN A 149 1.43 -30.98 -17.52
CA GLN A 149 2.54 -31.91 -17.67
C GLN A 149 2.08 -33.36 -17.68
N LYS A 150 1.08 -33.69 -16.87
CA LYS A 150 0.45 -35.02 -16.86
C LYS A 150 -0.21 -35.32 -18.21
N GLU A 151 -1.03 -34.41 -18.72
CA GLU A 151 -1.69 -34.56 -20.02
C GLU A 151 -0.67 -34.73 -21.16
N VAL A 152 0.38 -33.91 -21.18
CA VAL A 152 1.46 -34.03 -22.16
C VAL A 152 2.14 -35.40 -22.11
N ASN A 153 2.35 -35.96 -20.91
CA ASN A 153 2.98 -37.27 -20.77
C ASN A 153 2.06 -38.40 -21.25
N GLU A 154 0.76 -38.33 -20.95
CA GLU A 154 -0.24 -39.30 -21.43
C GLU A 154 -0.33 -39.27 -22.97
N LEU A 155 -0.37 -38.08 -23.58
CA LEU A 155 -0.37 -37.92 -25.04
C LEU A 155 0.91 -38.40 -25.71
N LYS A 156 2.05 -38.32 -25.02
CA LYS A 156 3.34 -38.86 -25.51
C LYS A 156 3.43 -40.38 -25.38
N ALA A 157 2.80 -40.97 -24.37
CA ALA A 157 2.79 -42.42 -24.14
C ALA A 157 1.79 -43.17 -25.02
N GLY A 158 0.74 -42.50 -25.50
CA GLY A 158 -0.23 -43.04 -26.46
C GLY A 158 0.18 -42.93 -27.93
N LYS A 159 1.41 -42.49 -28.22
CA LYS A 159 2.05 -42.50 -29.54
C LYS A 159 3.16 -43.54 -29.57
#